data_AF-A0A1S2T949-F1
#
_entry.id   AF-A0A1S2T949-F1
#
_cell.length_a   1.000
_cell.length_b   1.000
_cell.length_c   1.000
_cell.angle_alpha   90.00
_cell.angle_beta   90.00
_cell.angle_gamma   90.00
#
_symmetry.space_group_name_H-M   'P 1'
#
loop_
_entity.id
_entity.type
_entity.pdbx_description
1 polymer ?
#
loop_
_entity_poly.entity_id
_entity_poly.type
_entity_poly.pdbx_seq_one_letter_code
_entity_poly.pdbx_strand_id
1 'polypeptide(L)'
;MGDIATKDEFERIKNITRNDVIAAWRMNPALAGCMPENAAGFGGVEKIDRVYTNNEIRPIRQLFLQVNIHLRRDRRIKWGDAAA
;
A
#
# COMPACT_ATOMS: atom_id res chain seq x y z
N MET A 1 -35.47 17.75 6.53
CA MET A 1 -35.40 16.35 6.05
C MET A 1 -34.43 16.14 4.87
N GLY A 2 -33.62 17.12 4.45
CA GLY A 2 -32.57 16.93 3.43
C GLY A 2 -31.15 16.75 4.00
N ASP A 3 -30.83 17.42 5.11
CA ASP A 3 -29.47 17.51 5.63
C ASP A 3 -28.87 16.17 6.12
N ILE A 4 -29.69 15.33 6.76
CA ILE A 4 -29.26 14.00 7.24
C ILE A 4 -28.97 13.06 6.05
N ALA A 5 -29.84 13.04 5.03
CA ALA A 5 -29.64 12.22 3.84
C ALA A 5 -28.39 12.65 3.05
N THR A 6 -28.15 13.96 2.96
CA THR A 6 -26.97 14.50 2.29
C THR A 6 -25.67 14.15 3.04
N LYS A 7 -25.69 14.16 4.38
CA LYS A 7 -24.52 13.78 5.19
C LYS A 7 -24.10 12.31 4.99
N ASP A 8 -25.06 11.39 4.96
CA ASP A 8 -24.80 9.97 4.74
C ASP A 8 -24.17 9.72 3.36
N GLU A 9 -24.63 10.45 2.34
CA GLU A 9 -24.07 10.38 0.99
C GLU A 9 -22.63 10.92 0.93
N PHE A 10 -22.34 12.02 1.62
CA PHE A 10 -20.97 12.54 1.73
C PHE A 10 -20.02 11.58 2.45
N GLU A 11 -20.45 10.95 3.55
CA GLU A 11 -19.63 9.95 4.25
C GLU A 11 -19.35 8.73 3.35
N ARG A 12 -20.36 8.29 2.58
CA ARG A 12 -20.21 7.21 1.61
C ARG A 12 -19.20 7.57 0.51
N ILE A 13 -19.29 8.77 -0.08
CA ILE A 13 -18.35 9.24 -1.11
C ILE A 13 -16.92 9.23 -0.54
N LYS A 14 -16.71 9.76 0.67
CA LYS A 14 -15.39 9.77 1.30
C LYS A 14 -14.80 8.37 1.49
N ASN A 15 -15.62 7.41 1.89
CA ASN A 15 -15.18 6.03 2.07
C ASN A 15 -14.83 5.38 0.72
N ILE A 16 -15.64 5.61 -0.31
CA ILE A 16 -15.35 5.13 -1.67
C ILE A 16 -14.04 5.72 -2.19
N THR A 17 -13.89 7.05 -2.14
CA THR A 17 -12.68 7.73 -2.61
C THR A 17 -11.42 7.26 -1.88
N ARG A 18 -11.50 7.04 -0.56
CA ARG A 18 -10.39 6.45 0.21
C ARG A 18 -9.98 5.09 -0.35
N ASN A 19 -10.96 4.21 -0.56
CA ASN A 19 -10.71 2.86 -1.07
C ASN A 19 -10.14 2.88 -2.50
N ASP A 20 -10.66 3.76 -3.36
CA ASP A 20 -10.18 3.91 -4.74
C ASP A 20 -8.72 4.35 -4.79
N VAL A 21 -8.32 5.32 -3.95
CA VAL A 21 -6.92 5.76 -3.85
C VAL A 21 -6.03 4.61 -3.38
N ILE A 22 -6.39 3.93 -2.30
CA ILE A 22 -5.59 2.82 -1.76
C ILE A 22 -5.42 1.70 -2.80
N ALA A 23 -6.50 1.36 -3.52
CA ALA A 23 -6.48 0.36 -4.58
C ALA A 23 -5.59 0.78 -5.76
N ALA A 24 -5.64 2.06 -6.17
CA ALA A 24 -4.79 2.59 -7.23
C ALA A 24 -3.29 2.48 -6.89
N TRP A 25 -2.93 2.70 -5.63
CA TRP A 25 -1.57 2.51 -5.12
C TRP A 25 -1.23 1.05 -4.80
N ARG A 26 -2.16 0.11 -5.02
CA ARG A 26 -2.04 -1.32 -4.70
C ARG A 26 -1.68 -1.60 -3.23
N MET A 27 -2.02 -0.68 -2.33
CA MET A 27 -1.65 -0.75 -0.92
C MET A 27 -2.72 -1.50 -0.13
N ASN A 28 -2.31 -2.22 0.91
CA ASN A 28 -3.28 -2.82 1.85
C ASN A 28 -3.79 -1.73 2.82
N PRO A 29 -5.11 -1.61 3.07
CA PRO A 29 -5.68 -0.61 3.98
C PRO A 29 -5.06 -0.63 5.39
N ALA A 30 -4.68 -1.82 5.89
CA ALA A 30 -4.03 -1.97 7.19
C ALA A 30 -2.65 -1.29 7.25
N LEU A 31 -1.89 -1.37 6.15
CA LEU A 31 -0.58 -0.72 6.02
C LEU A 31 -0.71 0.78 5.74
N ALA A 32 -1.82 1.19 5.14
CA ALA A 32 -2.17 2.59 4.90
C ALA A 32 -2.66 3.32 6.17
N GLY A 33 -2.71 2.66 7.33
CA GLY A 33 -3.18 3.24 8.59
C GLY A 33 -4.70 3.49 8.62
N CYS A 34 -5.47 2.82 7.76
CA CYS A 34 -6.92 2.93 7.79
C CYS A 34 -7.49 2.18 8.98
N MET A 35 -8.53 2.75 9.62
CA MET A 35 -9.26 2.06 10.67
C MET A 35 -10.16 0.97 10.06
N PRO A 36 -10.28 -0.20 10.71
CA PRO A 36 -11.18 -1.24 10.25
C PRO A 36 -12.64 -0.81 10.43
N GLU A 37 -13.47 -1.09 9.43
CA GLU A 37 -14.91 -0.79 9.47
C GLU A 37 -15.72 -1.93 10.12
N ASN A 38 -15.11 -3.12 10.28
CA ASN A 38 -15.74 -4.30 10.86
C ASN A 38 -15.04 -4.75 12.15
N ALA A 39 -15.79 -5.41 13.05
CA ALA A 39 -15.27 -5.89 14.34
C ALA A 39 -14.17 -6.96 14.23
N ALA A 40 -14.04 -7.60 13.06
CA ALA A 40 -13.02 -8.62 12.79
C ALA A 40 -11.63 -8.04 12.48
N GLY A 41 -11.52 -6.74 12.16
CA GLY A 41 -10.26 -6.09 11.82
C GLY A 41 -9.62 -6.62 10.53
N PHE A 42 -8.34 -6.29 10.32
CA PHE A 42 -7.57 -6.70 9.13
C PHE A 42 -6.78 -8.02 9.31
N GLY A 43 -6.81 -8.62 10.50
CA GLY A 43 -5.97 -9.76 10.86
C GLY A 43 -4.54 -9.36 11.25
N GLY A 44 -3.61 -10.31 11.18
CA GLY A 44 -2.20 -10.08 11.57
C GLY A 44 -1.45 -9.17 10.60
N VAL A 45 -1.15 -7.95 11.03
CA VAL A 45 -0.43 -6.93 10.25
C VAL A 45 0.91 -7.43 9.72
N GLU A 46 1.65 -8.22 10.51
CA GLU A 46 2.92 -8.82 10.09
C GLU A 46 2.79 -9.72 8.84
N LYS A 47 1.70 -10.51 8.78
CA LYS A 47 1.43 -11.36 7.60
C LYS A 47 1.09 -10.51 6.37
N ILE A 48 0.32 -9.45 6.57
CA ILE A 48 -0.04 -8.51 5.50
C ILE A 48 1.22 -7.82 4.98
N ASP A 49 2.08 -7.33 5.86
CA ASP A 49 3.35 -6.69 5.50
C ASP A 49 4.27 -7.65 4.74
N ARG A 50 4.41 -8.90 5.19
CA ARG A 50 5.22 -9.90 4.49
C ARG A 50 4.72 -10.17 3.07
N VAL A 51 3.41 -10.33 2.89
CA VAL A 51 2.81 -10.56 1.56
C VAL A 51 2.97 -9.33 0.68
N TYR A 52 2.70 -8.13 1.21
CA TYR A 52 2.86 -6.86 0.49
C TYR A 52 4.32 -6.61 0.08
N THR A 53 5.27 -6.83 0.99
CA THR A 53 6.69 -6.70 0.72
C THR A 53 7.14 -7.65 -0.39
N ASN A 54 6.66 -8.89 -0.38
CA ASN A 54 7.01 -9.87 -1.41
C ASN A 54 6.40 -9.57 -2.78
N ASN A 55 5.15 -9.11 -2.81
CA ASN A 55 4.40 -8.94 -4.06
C ASN A 55 4.53 -7.55 -4.69
N GLU A 56 4.72 -6.50 -3.89
CA GLU A 56 4.78 -5.11 -4.38
C GLU A 56 6.18 -4.52 -4.22
N ILE A 57 6.79 -4.63 -3.03
CA ILE A 57 8.08 -3.97 -2.76
C ILE A 57 9.27 -4.66 -3.45
N ARG A 58 9.35 -6.00 -3.41
CA ARG A 58 10.45 -6.74 -4.05
C ARG A 58 10.50 -6.53 -5.58
N PRO A 59 9.39 -6.58 -6.34
CA PRO A 59 9.41 -6.27 -7.76
C PRO A 59 9.83 -4.82 -8.06
N ILE A 60 9.35 -3.85 -7.29
CA ILE A 60 9.77 -2.44 -7.43
C ILE A 60 11.27 -2.29 -7.18
N ARG A 61 11.80 -2.96 -6.14
CA ARG A 61 13.24 -3.02 -5.87
C ARG A 61 14.01 -3.56 -7.08
N GLN A 62 13.53 -4.64 -7.70
CA GLN A 62 14.15 -5.20 -8.90
C GLN A 62 14.10 -4.24 -10.09
N LEU A 63 12.98 -3.54 -10.30
CA LEU A 63 12.83 -2.52 -11.34
C LEU A 63 13.90 -1.44 -11.20
N PHE A 64 14.08 -0.88 -10.01
CA PHE A 64 15.13 0.12 -9.77
C PHE A 64 16.53 -0.43 -10.00
N LEU A 65 16.80 -1.70 -9.66
CA LEU A 65 18.11 -2.31 -9.92
C LEU A 65 18.41 -2.48 -11.42
N GLN A 66 17.42 -2.38 -12.32
CA GLN A 66 17.65 -2.40 -13.77
C GLN A 66 18.53 -1.23 -14.23
N VAL A 67 18.60 -0.13 -13.46
CA VAL A 67 19.52 0.98 -13.75
C VAL A 67 20.97 0.50 -13.81
N ASN A 68 21.34 -0.57 -13.08
CA ASN A 68 22.67 -1.15 -13.08
C ASN A 68 23.13 -1.73 -14.43
N ILE A 69 22.20 -1.93 -15.37
CA ILE A 69 22.52 -2.30 -16.76
C ILE A 69 23.28 -1.17 -17.45
N HIS A 70 22.95 0.08 -17.11
CA HIS A 70 23.51 1.29 -17.71
C HIS A 70 24.67 1.87 -16.89
N LEU A 71 24.75 1.54 -15.60
CA LEU A 71 25.82 2.03 -14.72
C LEU A 71 27.12 1.26 -14.90
N ARG A 72 28.25 2.00 -14.84
CA ARG A 72 29.59 1.42 -14.72
C ARG A 72 29.68 0.53 -13.48
N ARG A 73 30.53 -0.50 -13.54
CA ARG A 73 30.63 -1.53 -12.48
C ARG A 73 30.88 -0.96 -11.08
N ASP A 74 31.70 0.08 -10.98
CA ASP A 74 32.07 0.78 -9.74
C ASP A 74 30.96 1.67 -9.17
N ARG A 75 29.89 1.90 -9.94
CA ARG A 75 28.75 2.76 -9.56
C ARG A 75 27.44 2.00 -9.39
N ARG A 76 27.46 0.66 -9.47
CA ARG A 76 26.25 -0.15 -9.32
C ARG A 76 25.68 -0.03 -7.91
N ILE A 77 24.36 0.10 -7.84
CA ILE A 77 23.61 0.20 -6.59
C ILE A 77 23.05 -1.17 -6.18
N LYS A 78 22.90 -1.38 -4.88
CA LYS A 78 22.20 -2.53 -4.31
C LYS A 78 21.31 -2.05 -3.17
N TRP A 79 20.21 -2.75 -2.95
CA TRP A 79 19.43 -2.56 -1.73
C TRP A 79 20.24 -3.10 -0.55
N GLY A 80 20.23 -2.37 0.58
CA GLY A 80 20.76 -2.90 1.83
C GLY A 80 19.86 -4.05 2.31
N ASP A 81 20.47 -5.05 2.95
CA ASP A 81 19.71 -6.09 3.62
C ASP A 81 19.05 -5.47 4.87
N ALA A 82 17.78 -5.08 4.71
CA ALA A 82 16.89 -5.05 5.87
C ALA A 82 16.60 -6.52 6.19
N ALA A 83 17.28 -7.02 7.23
CA ALA A 83 17.29 -8.41 7.63
C ALA A 83 15.88 -9.05 7.68
N ALA A 84 15.85 -10.30 7.20
CA ALA A 84 14.90 -11.40 7.46
C ALA A 84 13.40 -11.12 7.42
#